data_AF-A0A1W0W8S1-F1
#
_entry.id   AF-A0A1W0W8S1-F1
#
_cell.length_a   1.000
_cell.length_b   1.000
_cell.length_c   1.000
_cell.angle_alpha   90.00
_cell.angle_beta   90.00
_cell.angle_gamma   90.00
#
_symmetry.space_group_name_H-M   'P 1'
#
loop_
_entity.id
_entity.type
_entity.pdbx_description
1 polymer ?
#
loop_
_entity_poly.entity_id
_entity_poly.type
_entity_poly.pdbx_seq_one_letter_code
_entity_poly.pdbx_strand_id
1 'polypeptide(L)'
;MSFIDSLSSNFKNSLSGKTKFTYFGIGAYPVEFNRRIHGPYDPARFYGKPVTPFGQVKIGELPAWLSRRSLNPVAMSRAVSRGYWRWFHKYVAVRYGTAAPYVQFAVGLSALFYCINYKTIRLHSQAKYH
;
A
#
# COMPACT_ATOMS: atom_id res chain seq x y z
N MET A 1 12.67 48.28 19.62
CA MET A 1 12.64 47.23 18.57
C MET A 1 12.11 47.88 17.31
N SER A 2 12.95 48.05 16.28
CA SER A 2 12.61 48.87 15.12
C SER A 2 11.66 48.12 14.16
N PHE A 3 10.83 48.85 13.42
CA PHE A 3 9.90 48.30 12.41
C PHE A 3 10.60 47.38 11.39
N ILE A 4 11.88 47.64 11.14
CA ILE A 4 12.77 46.85 10.26
C ILE A 4 13.06 45.46 10.86
N ASP A 5 13.20 45.35 12.18
CA ASP A 5 13.40 44.06 12.87
C ASP A 5 12.16 43.18 12.76
N SER A 6 10.97 43.80 12.83
CA SER A 6 9.69 43.11 12.63
C SER A 6 9.53 42.62 11.18
N LEU A 7 9.87 43.45 10.19
CA LEU A 7 9.81 43.05 8.78
C LEU A 7 10.81 41.92 8.44
N SER A 8 12.02 41.98 8.99
CA SER A 8 13.07 40.95 8.84
C SER A 8 12.67 39.62 9.47
N SER A 9 12.05 39.66 10.66
CA SER A 9 11.52 38.45 11.31
C SER A 9 10.38 37.81 10.50
N ASN A 10 9.46 38.62 9.94
CA ASN A 10 8.36 38.13 9.11
C ASN A 10 8.86 37.55 7.78
N PHE A 11 9.90 38.15 7.19
CA PHE A 11 10.51 37.64 5.95
C PHE A 11 11.28 36.32 6.19
N LYS A 12 12.01 36.20 7.30
CA LYS A 12 12.65 34.92 7.69
C LYS A 12 11.62 33.82 7.95
N ASN A 13 10.49 34.15 8.56
CA ASN A 13 9.40 33.20 8.79
C ASN A 13 8.75 32.75 7.47
N SER A 14 8.66 33.63 6.47
CA SER A 14 8.17 33.30 5.12
C SER A 14 9.14 32.40 4.33
N LEU A 15 10.45 32.58 4.48
CA LEU A 15 11.48 31.74 3.83
C LEU A 15 11.69 30.40 4.54
N SER A 16 11.23 30.28 5.80
CA SER A 16 11.12 29.00 6.50
C SER A 16 9.83 28.24 6.15
N GLY A 17 9.13 28.63 5.09
CA GLY A 17 8.11 27.81 4.47
C GLY A 17 8.78 26.67 3.70
N LYS A 18 8.97 25.51 4.35
CA LYS A 18 9.10 24.24 3.63
C LYS A 18 7.79 23.99 2.89
N THR A 19 7.60 24.64 1.74
CA THR A 19 6.56 24.35 0.77
C THR A 19 6.87 22.97 0.18
N LYS A 20 6.53 21.93 0.95
CA LYS A 20 6.52 20.57 0.44
C LYS A 20 5.45 20.52 -0.64
N PHE A 21 5.87 20.56 -1.89
CA PHE A 21 5.10 20.18 -3.09
C PHE A 21 4.73 18.68 -3.06
N THR A 22 4.30 18.15 -1.91
CA THR A 22 3.90 16.77 -1.74
C THR A 22 2.39 16.72 -1.56
N TYR A 23 1.65 17.00 -2.63
CA TYR A 23 0.18 16.99 -2.61
C TYR A 23 -0.42 15.64 -2.15
N PHE A 24 0.36 14.54 -2.21
CA PHE A 24 -0.02 13.22 -1.68
C PHE A 24 1.12 12.44 -0.99
N GLY A 25 2.27 13.08 -0.74
CA GLY A 25 3.44 12.39 -0.16
C GLY A 25 4.04 11.30 -1.09
N ILE A 26 3.94 11.47 -2.41
CA ILE A 26 4.54 10.57 -3.41
C ILE A 26 6.06 10.79 -3.41
N GLY A 27 6.84 9.71 -3.45
CA GLY A 27 8.31 9.74 -3.38
C GLY A 27 8.89 10.04 -1.99
N ALA A 28 8.07 10.45 -1.03
CA ALA A 28 8.48 10.63 0.36
C ALA A 28 8.43 9.31 1.14
N TYR A 29 9.32 9.17 2.12
CA TYR A 29 9.20 8.10 3.12
C TYR A 29 7.89 8.23 3.90
N PRO A 30 7.32 7.10 4.37
CA PRO A 30 6.17 7.14 5.27
C PRO A 30 6.52 7.95 6.53
N VAL A 31 5.54 8.68 7.06
CA VAL A 31 5.74 9.62 8.16
C VAL A 31 6.23 8.90 9.43
N GLU A 32 5.84 7.63 9.58
CA GLU A 32 6.22 6.79 10.71
C GLU A 32 7.65 6.25 10.62
N PHE A 33 8.33 6.37 9.48
CA PHE A 33 9.68 5.85 9.31
C PHE A 33 10.74 6.78 9.90
N ASN A 34 11.46 6.28 10.90
CA ASN A 34 12.69 6.88 11.41
C ASN A 34 13.91 6.00 11.09
N ARG A 35 14.83 6.52 10.25
CA ARG A 35 16.07 5.83 9.84
C ARG A 35 16.95 5.43 11.04
N ARG A 36 16.96 6.23 12.12
CA ARG A 36 17.78 5.94 13.32
C ARG A 36 17.29 4.72 14.08
N ILE A 37 15.98 4.46 14.07
CA ILE A 37 15.34 3.37 14.81
C ILE A 37 15.20 2.12 13.94
N HIS A 38 14.84 2.30 12.67
CA HIS A 38 14.48 1.18 11.78
C HIS A 38 15.63 0.70 10.88
N GLY A 39 16.75 1.44 10.81
CA GLY A 39 17.85 1.13 9.90
C GLY A 39 17.51 1.50 8.44
N PRO A 40 18.09 0.77 7.47
CA PRO A 40 17.77 0.95 6.06
C PRO A 40 16.28 0.78 5.78
N TYR A 41 15.76 1.56 4.82
CA TYR A 41 14.36 1.49 4.47
C TYR A 41 14.02 0.19 3.73
N ASP A 42 13.17 -0.64 4.33
CA ASP A 42 12.53 -1.80 3.70
C ASP A 42 11.12 -1.43 3.21
N PRO A 43 10.83 -1.51 1.90
CA PRO A 43 9.52 -1.20 1.34
C PRO A 43 8.46 -2.29 1.57
N ALA A 44 8.83 -3.48 2.03
CA ALA A 44 7.90 -4.56 2.39
C ALA A 44 7.34 -4.43 3.82
N ARG A 45 7.98 -3.58 4.65
CA ARG A 45 7.65 -3.42 6.08
C ARG A 45 6.60 -2.35 6.31
N PHE A 46 5.76 -2.57 7.32
CA PHE A 46 4.85 -1.55 7.82
C PHE A 46 5.46 -0.91 9.07
N TYR A 47 5.65 0.42 9.03
CA TYR A 47 6.28 1.19 10.12
C TYR A 47 5.29 1.82 11.09
N GLY A 48 3.99 1.80 10.77
CA GLY A 48 2.95 2.30 11.66
C GLY A 48 2.64 1.35 12.82
N LYS A 49 1.67 1.75 13.66
CA LYS A 49 1.23 0.95 14.80
C LYS A 49 0.69 -0.41 14.33
N PRO A 50 1.26 -1.54 14.77
CA PRO A 50 0.74 -2.85 14.41
C PRO A 50 -0.68 -3.02 14.98
N VAL A 51 -1.59 -3.49 14.13
CA VAL A 51 -2.94 -3.91 14.52
C VAL A 51 -2.99 -5.43 14.56
N THR A 52 -4.00 -5.98 15.23
CA THR A 52 -4.20 -7.43 15.28
C THR A 52 -4.25 -8.02 13.86
N PRO A 53 -3.42 -9.04 13.55
CA PRO A 53 -3.45 -9.72 12.28
C PRO A 53 -4.84 -10.29 12.00
N PHE A 54 -5.28 -10.26 10.73
CA PHE A 54 -6.61 -10.72 10.34
C PHE A 54 -6.94 -12.13 10.85
N GLY A 55 -5.97 -13.05 10.78
CA GLY A 55 -6.15 -14.44 11.23
C GLY A 55 -6.31 -14.63 12.75
N GLN A 56 -6.15 -13.58 13.56
CA GLN A 56 -6.30 -13.62 15.02
C GLN A 56 -7.56 -12.87 15.51
N VAL A 57 -8.39 -12.35 14.59
CA VAL A 57 -9.57 -11.56 14.93
C VAL A 57 -10.78 -12.47 15.12
N LYS A 58 -11.54 -12.27 16.20
CA LYS A 58 -12.82 -12.97 16.41
C LYS A 58 -13.85 -12.48 15.39
N ILE A 59 -14.69 -13.39 14.88
CA ILE A 59 -15.69 -13.07 13.84
C ILE A 59 -16.64 -11.93 14.28
N GLY A 60 -17.07 -11.91 15.55
CA GLY A 60 -17.92 -10.84 16.08
C GLY A 60 -17.25 -9.45 16.15
N GLU A 61 -15.92 -9.39 16.13
CA GLU A 61 -15.15 -8.14 16.17
C GLU A 61 -14.73 -7.65 14.78
N LEU A 62 -15.05 -8.40 13.71
CA LEU A 62 -14.64 -8.09 12.34
C LEU A 62 -15.12 -6.71 11.85
N PRO A 63 -16.38 -6.28 12.07
CA PRO A 63 -16.84 -4.96 11.61
C PRO A 63 -16.04 -3.83 12.28
N ALA A 64 -15.85 -3.92 13.60
CA ALA A 64 -15.04 -2.97 14.35
C ALA A 64 -13.58 -2.99 13.90
N TRP A 65 -13.03 -4.17 13.60
CA TRP A 65 -11.66 -4.31 13.09
C TRP A 65 -11.47 -3.73 11.68
N LEU A 66 -12.46 -3.86 10.79
CA LEU A 66 -12.46 -3.23 9.47
C LEU A 66 -12.59 -1.71 9.57
N SER A 67 -13.46 -1.20 10.44
CA SER A 67 -13.68 0.24 10.62
C SER A 67 -12.43 1.02 11.04
N ARG A 68 -11.46 0.36 11.70
CA ARG A 68 -10.18 0.98 12.08
C ARG A 68 -9.24 1.24 10.90
N ARG A 69 -9.54 0.74 9.70
CA ARG A 69 -8.69 0.92 8.52
C ARG A 69 -9.02 2.20 7.79
N SER A 70 -7.97 2.92 7.38
CA SER A 70 -8.11 4.03 6.45
C SER A 70 -8.48 3.51 5.06
N LEU A 71 -9.64 3.94 4.55
CA LEU A 71 -10.06 3.70 3.16
C LEU A 71 -9.49 4.75 2.18
N ASN A 72 -8.45 5.48 2.60
CA ASN A 72 -7.78 6.46 1.75
C ASN A 72 -7.09 5.75 0.58
N PRO A 73 -7.27 6.19 -0.69
CA PRO A 73 -6.66 5.56 -1.86
C PRO A 73 -5.12 5.50 -1.78
N VAL A 74 -4.48 6.50 -1.16
CA VAL A 74 -3.02 6.51 -0.95
C VAL A 74 -2.60 5.46 0.09
N ALA A 75 -3.40 5.24 1.12
CA ALA A 75 -3.11 4.20 2.11
C ALA A 75 -3.27 2.80 1.50
N MET A 76 -4.27 2.63 0.62
CA MET A 76 -4.49 1.39 -0.14
C MET A 76 -3.35 1.11 -1.11
N SER A 77 -2.92 2.09 -1.91
CA SER A 77 -1.80 1.91 -2.84
C SER A 77 -0.49 1.57 -2.12
N ARG A 78 -0.22 2.22 -0.97
CA ARG A 78 0.91 1.86 -0.10
C ARG A 78 0.81 0.43 0.44
N ALA A 79 -0.39 -0.05 0.77
CA ALA A 79 -0.61 -1.43 1.22
C ALA A 79 -0.35 -2.45 0.10
N VAL A 80 -0.85 -2.19 -1.11
CA VAL A 80 -0.59 -3.02 -2.29
C VAL A 80 0.90 -3.04 -2.62
N SER A 81 1.57 -1.89 -2.58
CA SER A 81 3.02 -1.80 -2.80
C SER A 81 3.82 -2.66 -1.81
N ARG A 82 3.48 -2.62 -0.51
CA ARG A 82 4.11 -3.51 0.49
C ARG A 82 3.88 -4.99 0.17
N GLY A 83 2.66 -5.35 -0.24
CA GLY A 83 2.33 -6.71 -0.66
C GLY A 83 3.16 -7.16 -1.86
N TYR A 84 3.31 -6.29 -2.86
CA TYR A 84 4.17 -6.52 -4.01
C TYR A 84 5.62 -6.76 -3.60
N TRP A 85 6.21 -5.93 -2.74
CA TRP A 85 7.60 -6.12 -2.31
C TRP A 85 7.82 -7.43 -1.54
N ARG A 86 6.86 -7.85 -0.72
CA ARG A 86 6.91 -9.17 -0.05
C ARG A 86 6.89 -10.32 -1.06
N TRP A 87 6.03 -10.23 -2.07
CA TRP A 87 5.96 -11.22 -3.13
C TRP A 87 7.23 -11.23 -3.99
N PHE A 88 7.71 -10.05 -4.37
CA PHE A 88 8.91 -9.85 -5.18
C PHE A 88 10.15 -10.42 -4.50
N HIS A 89 10.39 -10.09 -3.22
CA HIS A 89 11.49 -10.66 -2.45
C HIS A 89 11.38 -12.19 -2.30
N LYS A 90 10.17 -12.74 -2.26
CA LYS A 90 9.93 -14.18 -2.06
C LYS A 90 10.08 -15.00 -3.35
N TYR A 91 9.68 -14.47 -4.49
CA TYR A 91 9.56 -15.26 -5.73
C TYR A 91 10.39 -14.74 -6.90
N VAL A 92 10.81 -13.48 -6.89
CA VAL A 92 11.51 -12.85 -8.02
C VAL A 92 12.96 -12.55 -7.68
N ALA A 93 13.21 -11.80 -6.61
CA ALA A 93 14.55 -11.42 -6.17
C ALA A 93 15.24 -12.52 -5.32
N VAL A 94 15.17 -13.76 -5.78
CA VAL A 94 15.82 -14.91 -5.15
C VAL A 94 17.03 -15.32 -5.97
N ARG A 95 18.15 -15.68 -5.31
CA ARG A 95 19.38 -16.11 -5.98
C ARG A 95 19.18 -17.33 -6.89
N TYR A 96 18.33 -18.26 -6.46
CA TYR A 96 17.93 -19.45 -7.22
C TYR A 96 16.41 -19.45 -7.34
N GLY A 97 15.91 -18.86 -8.42
CA GLY A 97 14.48 -18.75 -8.69
C GLY A 97 13.85 -20.04 -9.20
N THR A 98 12.53 -20.13 -9.09
CA THR A 98 11.71 -21.15 -9.76
C THR A 98 10.78 -20.48 -10.77
N ALA A 99 10.07 -21.25 -11.60
CA ALA A 99 9.06 -20.70 -12.52
C ALA A 99 7.79 -20.16 -11.81
N ALA A 100 7.75 -20.20 -10.47
CA ALA A 100 6.60 -19.81 -9.65
C ALA A 100 5.99 -18.42 -9.97
N PRO A 101 6.74 -17.32 -10.12
CA PRO A 101 6.12 -16.01 -10.36
C PRO A 101 5.38 -15.95 -11.70
N TYR A 102 5.88 -16.64 -12.73
CA TYR A 102 5.23 -16.71 -14.04
C TYR A 102 3.92 -17.49 -13.99
N VAL A 103 3.93 -18.66 -13.33
CA VAL A 103 2.73 -19.48 -13.16
C VAL A 103 1.69 -18.74 -12.32
N GLN A 104 2.09 -18.09 -11.23
CA GLN A 104 1.18 -17.28 -10.40
C GLN A 104 0.55 -16.13 -11.20
N PHE A 105 1.33 -15.47 -12.05
CA PHE A 105 0.82 -14.42 -12.94
C PHE A 105 -0.16 -14.98 -13.97
N ALA A 106 0.15 -16.12 -14.60
CA ALA A 106 -0.74 -16.78 -15.55
C ALA A 106 -2.07 -17.21 -14.91
N VAL A 107 -2.04 -17.77 -13.70
CA VAL A 107 -3.24 -18.12 -12.93
C VAL A 107 -4.05 -16.88 -12.58
N GLY A 108 -3.38 -15.79 -12.16
CA GLY A 108 -4.03 -14.51 -11.87
C GLY A 108 -4.75 -13.92 -13.10
N LEU A 109 -4.09 -13.95 -14.27
CA LEU A 109 -4.69 -13.53 -15.53
C LEU A 109 -5.85 -14.42 -15.95
N SER A 110 -5.70 -15.75 -15.85
CA SER A 110 -6.77 -16.70 -16.15
C SER A 110 -8.02 -16.43 -15.30
N ALA A 111 -7.85 -16.23 -14.00
CA ALA A 111 -8.95 -15.89 -13.09
C ALA A 111 -9.58 -14.52 -13.43
N LEU A 112 -8.78 -13.52 -13.77
CA LEU A 112 -9.28 -12.21 -14.20
C LEU A 112 -10.13 -12.33 -15.47
N PHE A 113 -9.65 -13.05 -16.48
CA PHE A 113 -10.40 -13.29 -17.72
C PHE A 113 -11.69 -14.08 -17.46
N TYR A 114 -11.66 -15.05 -16.55
CA TYR A 114 -12.86 -15.75 -16.13
C TYR A 114 -13.88 -14.80 -15.50
N CYS A 115 -13.46 -13.91 -14.59
CA CYS A 115 -14.34 -12.91 -13.98
C CYS A 115 -14.95 -11.95 -15.00
N ILE A 116 -14.17 -11.46 -15.98
CA ILE A 116 -14.66 -10.58 -17.05
C ILE A 116 -15.69 -11.31 -17.93
N ASN A 117 -15.41 -12.57 -18.29
CA ASN A 117 -16.27 -13.37 -19.17
C ASN A 117 -17.36 -14.15 -18.42
N TYR A 118 -17.48 -13.96 -17.10
CA TYR A 118 -18.35 -14.77 -16.25
C TYR A 118 -19.81 -14.74 -16.69
N LYS A 119 -20.32 -13.57 -17.11
CA LYS A 119 -21.71 -13.42 -17.57
C LYS A 119 -22.01 -14.30 -18.79
N THR A 120 -21.09 -14.32 -19.76
CA THR A 120 -21.21 -15.12 -20.99
C THR A 120 -21.07 -16.62 -20.70
N ILE A 121 -20.12 -17.00 -19.85
CA ILE A 121 -19.88 -18.40 -19.49
C ILE A 121 -21.04 -18.97 -18.65
N ARG A 122 -21.58 -18.18 -17.71
CA ARG A 122 -22.73 -18.57 -16.88
C ARG A 122 -23.99 -18.84 -17.70
N LEU A 123 -24.18 -18.15 -18.83
CA LEU A 123 -25.31 -18.44 -19.71
C LEU A 123 -25.24 -19.86 -20.28
N HIS A 124 -24.04 -20.33 -20.64
CA HIS A 124 -23.83 -21.70 -21.13
C HIS A 124 -24.05 -22.76 -20.04
N SER A 125 -23.94 -22.41 -18.75
CA SER A 125 -24.27 -23.33 -17.65
C SER A 125 -25.78 -23.51 -17.42
N GLN A 126 -26.62 -22.69 -18.06
CA GLN A 126 -28.08 -22.86 -18.08
C GLN A 126 -28.52 -23.83 -19.18
N ALA A 127 -27.65 -24.11 -20.16
CA ALA A 127 -27.91 -25.10 -21.18
C ALA A 127 -27.75 -26.50 -20.55
N LYS A 128 -28.84 -27.27 -20.56
CA LYS A 128 -28.82 -28.68 -20.15
C LYS A 128 -28.08 -29.47 -21.22
N TYR A 129 -26.78 -29.61 -21.08
CA TYR A 129 -26.01 -30.64 -21.76
C TYR A 129 -25.71 -31.74 -20.74
N HIS A 130 -25.85 -32.98 -21.19
CA HIS A 130 -25.76 -34.20 -20.40
C HIS A 130 -24.36 -34.40 -19.81
#